data_AF-A0A7W4CGJ7-F1
#
_entry.id   AF-A0A7W4CGJ7-F1
#
_cell.length_a   1.000
_cell.length_b   1.000
_cell.length_c   1.000
_cell.angle_alpha   90.00
_cell.angle_beta   90.00
_cell.angle_gamma   90.00
#
_symmetry.space_group_name_H-M   'P 1'
#
loop_
_entity.id
_entity.type
_entity.pdbx_description
1 polymer ?
#
loop_
_entity_poly.entity_id
_entity_poly.type
_entity_poly.pdbx_seq_one_letter_code
_entity_poly.pdbx_strand_id
1 'polypeptide(L)'
;MKKLTLYAATITAIFGAQVQAAPGDVQLVGFVSPVCEVTGLSTQLMDFGNVSQIQNLSVSGLNMKCNDVDGATVTLTSAEGGLESDDSEDYALTYDATFNPSGLAPFTLNAPGGPGLNDVSVSNSYGGSGALATGVAASIDIVTTETSPWAGGYSDTLTVNITSN
;
A
#
# COMPACT_ATOMS: atom_id res chain seq x y z
N MET A 1 -40.35 97.53 -13.59
CA MET A 1 -41.21 96.38 -13.21
C MET A 1 -41.65 95.65 -14.47
N LYS A 2 -41.24 94.39 -14.65
CA LYS A 2 -42.05 93.26 -15.14
C LYS A 2 -41.10 92.07 -15.38
N LYS A 3 -41.32 91.05 -14.55
CA LYS A 3 -40.57 89.81 -14.44
C LYS A 3 -40.85 88.95 -15.68
N LEU A 4 -39.80 88.36 -16.28
CA LEU A 4 -39.97 87.19 -17.14
C LEU A 4 -39.29 86.02 -16.46
N THR A 5 -40.13 85.14 -15.91
CA THR A 5 -39.77 83.87 -15.31
C THR A 5 -39.45 82.90 -16.44
N LEU A 6 -38.20 82.44 -16.53
CA LEU A 6 -37.84 81.35 -17.45
C LEU A 6 -37.91 80.04 -16.67
N TYR A 7 -38.99 79.30 -16.88
CA TYR A 7 -39.07 77.89 -16.52
C TYR A 7 -38.24 77.10 -17.53
N ALA A 8 -37.21 76.38 -17.07
CA ALA A 8 -36.48 75.42 -17.88
C ALA A 8 -36.33 74.11 -17.10
N ALA A 9 -36.70 73.03 -17.78
CA ALA A 9 -37.04 71.72 -17.25
C ALA A 9 -35.91 71.05 -16.46
N THR A 10 -36.27 70.40 -15.35
CA THR A 10 -35.44 69.37 -14.72
C THR A 10 -35.26 68.22 -15.72
N ILE A 11 -34.07 68.10 -16.32
CA ILE A 11 -33.67 66.89 -17.03
C ILE A 11 -33.45 65.83 -15.96
N THR A 12 -34.46 64.99 -15.74
CA THR A 12 -34.27 63.75 -14.99
C THR A 12 -33.44 62.83 -15.88
N ALA A 13 -32.12 62.86 -15.71
CA ALA A 13 -31.25 61.84 -16.29
C ALA A 13 -31.65 60.50 -15.65
N ILE A 14 -32.45 59.70 -16.37
CA ILE A 14 -32.63 58.29 -16.06
C ILE A 14 -31.29 57.64 -16.38
N PHE A 15 -30.38 57.66 -15.42
CA PHE A 15 -29.32 56.66 -15.38
C PHE A 15 -30.05 55.33 -15.16
N GLY A 16 -30.29 54.60 -16.25
CA GLY A 16 -30.63 53.19 -16.15
C GLY A 16 -29.45 52.51 -15.47
N ALA A 17 -29.49 52.40 -14.14
CA ALA A 17 -28.54 51.62 -13.39
C ALA A 17 -28.62 50.21 -13.96
N GLN A 18 -27.57 49.77 -14.64
CA GLN A 18 -27.44 48.38 -15.03
C GLN A 18 -27.36 47.60 -13.71
N VAL A 19 -28.46 46.94 -13.33
CA VAL A 19 -28.47 46.00 -12.21
C VAL A 19 -27.71 44.77 -12.69
N GLN A 20 -26.38 44.78 -12.59
CA GLN A 20 -25.60 43.56 -12.75
C GLN A 20 -25.96 42.64 -11.59
N ALA A 21 -26.56 41.49 -11.90
CA ALA A 21 -26.70 40.42 -10.93
C ALA A 21 -25.29 40.06 -10.43
N ALA A 22 -25.13 39.96 -9.11
CA ALA A 22 -23.88 39.48 -8.53
C ALA A 22 -23.53 38.13 -9.17
N PRO A 23 -22.27 37.90 -9.57
CA PRO A 23 -21.86 36.61 -10.12
C PRO A 23 -22.20 35.51 -9.11
N GLY A 24 -22.86 34.47 -9.59
CA GLY A 24 -23.13 33.25 -8.81
C GLY A 24 -22.04 32.22 -9.08
N ASP A 25 -21.57 31.57 -8.03
CA ASP A 25 -20.57 30.50 -8.14
C ASP A 25 -21.23 29.12 -8.24
N VAL A 26 -20.59 28.23 -9.01
CA VAL A 26 -20.93 26.80 -9.04
C VAL A 26 -19.76 26.04 -8.44
N GLN A 27 -20.01 25.32 -7.35
CA GLN A 27 -19.01 24.44 -6.74
C GLN A 27 -19.08 23.06 -7.41
N LEU A 28 -17.96 22.61 -7.96
CA LEU A 28 -17.79 21.27 -8.52
C LEU A 28 -16.95 20.44 -7.55
N VAL A 29 -17.42 19.24 -7.20
CA VAL A 29 -16.73 18.31 -6.31
C VAL A 29 -16.69 16.91 -6.93
N GLY A 30 -15.64 16.17 -6.61
CA GLY A 30 -15.45 14.77 -6.97
C GLY A 30 -14.52 14.12 -5.96
N PHE A 31 -14.59 12.80 -5.84
CA PHE A 31 -13.71 12.04 -4.96
C PHE A 31 -13.32 10.71 -5.60
N VAL A 32 -12.18 10.17 -5.18
CA VAL A 32 -11.72 8.82 -5.49
C VAL A 32 -11.57 8.10 -4.16
N SER A 33 -12.15 6.90 -4.03
CA SER A 33 -12.00 6.10 -2.82
C SER A 33 -10.55 5.62 -2.66
N PRO A 34 -9.99 5.68 -1.43
CA PRO A 34 -8.64 5.18 -1.18
C PRO A 34 -8.61 3.65 -1.31
N VAL A 35 -7.52 3.14 -1.86
CA VAL A 35 -7.20 1.73 -2.02
C VAL A 35 -5.72 1.59 -1.72
N CYS A 36 -5.37 0.74 -0.75
CA CYS A 36 -3.99 0.36 -0.47
C CYS A 36 -4.00 -1.08 0.05
N GLU A 37 -3.69 -2.03 -0.83
CA GLU A 37 -3.87 -3.46 -0.55
C GLU A 37 -2.89 -4.33 -1.36
N VAL A 38 -2.60 -5.51 -0.82
CA VAL A 38 -2.01 -6.63 -1.56
C VAL A 38 -3.08 -7.71 -1.67
N THR A 39 -3.44 -8.04 -2.90
CA THR A 39 -4.44 -9.06 -3.23
C THR A 39 -3.75 -10.32 -3.75
N GLY A 40 -4.45 -11.46 -3.74
CA GLY A 40 -3.88 -12.76 -4.10
C GLY A 40 -3.22 -13.49 -2.91
N LEU A 41 -3.06 -12.82 -1.77
CA LEU A 41 -2.76 -13.43 -0.48
C LEU A 41 -4.00 -14.15 0.05
N SER A 42 -4.29 -15.31 -0.51
CA SER A 42 -5.16 -16.28 0.19
C SER A 42 -4.31 -17.03 1.21
N THR A 43 -4.91 -17.53 2.29
CA THR A 43 -4.24 -18.40 3.25
C THR A 43 -3.85 -19.70 2.54
N GLN A 44 -2.72 -19.68 1.84
CA GLN A 44 -2.17 -20.80 1.10
C GLN A 44 -1.19 -21.50 2.01
N LEU A 45 -1.46 -22.78 2.29
CA LEU A 45 -0.44 -23.64 2.88
C LEU A 45 0.64 -23.84 1.80
N MET A 46 1.81 -23.23 2.04
CA MET A 46 2.99 -23.39 1.22
C MET A 46 3.84 -24.50 1.82
N ASP A 47 3.79 -25.69 1.22
CA ASP A 47 4.51 -26.87 1.72
C ASP A 47 5.91 -26.96 1.09
N PHE A 48 6.95 -26.76 1.91
CA PHE A 48 8.36 -26.95 1.49
C PHE A 48 8.72 -28.42 1.29
N GLY A 49 7.91 -29.35 1.78
CA GLY A 49 8.20 -30.77 1.79
C GLY A 49 9.37 -31.08 2.73
N ASN A 50 10.37 -31.79 2.21
CA ASN A 50 11.46 -32.31 3.04
C ASN A 50 12.55 -31.25 3.31
N VAL A 51 12.47 -30.57 4.45
CA VAL A 51 13.45 -29.57 4.91
C VAL A 51 14.78 -30.14 5.44
N SER A 52 15.05 -31.44 5.25
CA SER A 52 16.42 -31.98 5.37
C SER A 52 17.33 -31.57 4.20
N GLN A 53 16.79 -30.85 3.23
CA GLN A 53 17.49 -30.20 2.13
C GLN A 53 17.05 -28.74 2.06
N ILE A 54 17.85 -27.90 1.39
CA ILE A 54 17.45 -26.53 1.08
C ILE A 54 16.28 -26.56 0.09
N GLN A 55 15.21 -25.83 0.40
CA GLN A 55 13.99 -25.79 -0.37
C GLN A 55 13.70 -24.38 -0.88
N ASN A 56 12.96 -24.29 -1.97
CA ASN A 56 12.47 -23.03 -2.51
C ASN A 56 11.00 -23.14 -2.89
N LEU A 57 10.26 -22.05 -2.72
CA LEU A 57 8.86 -21.90 -3.11
C LEU A 57 8.63 -20.49 -3.63
N SER A 58 7.56 -20.33 -4.41
CA SER A 58 7.12 -19.02 -4.88
C SER A 58 5.61 -18.86 -4.69
N VAL A 59 5.22 -17.81 -3.98
CA VAL A 59 3.84 -17.33 -3.92
C VAL A 59 3.66 -16.39 -5.10
N SER A 60 2.89 -16.80 -6.10
CA SER A 60 2.69 -16.06 -7.34
C SER A 60 1.25 -15.56 -7.49
N GLY A 61 1.02 -14.68 -8.46
CA GLY A 61 -0.33 -14.14 -8.73
C GLY A 61 -0.77 -13.07 -7.72
N LEU A 62 0.17 -12.49 -6.96
CA LEU A 62 -0.12 -11.36 -6.09
C LEU A 62 -0.29 -10.09 -6.92
N ASN A 63 -1.06 -9.14 -6.41
CA ASN A 63 -1.18 -7.81 -6.99
C ASN A 63 -1.18 -6.75 -5.88
N MET A 64 -0.24 -5.82 -5.96
CA MET A 64 -0.08 -4.70 -5.04
C MET A 64 -0.67 -3.44 -5.68
N LYS A 65 -1.56 -2.77 -4.97
CA LYS A 65 -2.20 -1.53 -5.43
C LYS A 65 -2.28 -0.53 -4.30
N CYS A 66 -1.79 0.67 -4.54
CA CYS A 66 -1.99 1.80 -3.62
C CYS A 66 -2.19 3.09 -4.41
N ASN A 67 -3.35 3.74 -4.25
CA ASN A 67 -3.70 4.97 -4.96
C ASN A 67 -3.43 6.24 -4.14
N ASP A 68 -2.45 6.17 -3.24
CA ASP A 68 -1.90 7.33 -2.55
C ASP A 68 -0.75 7.95 -3.36
N VAL A 69 -0.74 9.28 -3.43
CA VAL A 69 0.31 10.04 -4.14
C VAL A 69 1.64 10.00 -3.40
N ASP A 70 1.61 9.86 -2.08
CA ASP A 70 2.80 9.72 -1.23
C ASP A 70 3.31 8.26 -1.23
N GLY A 71 2.51 7.34 -1.81
CA GLY A 71 2.88 5.96 -2.06
C GLY A 71 2.48 5.02 -0.93
N ALA A 72 3.29 3.99 -0.73
CA ALA A 72 2.99 2.95 0.25
C ALA A 72 4.24 2.44 0.94
N THR A 73 4.07 1.91 2.14
CA THR A 73 5.07 1.09 2.83
C THR A 73 4.55 -0.34 2.92
N VAL A 74 5.38 -1.30 2.47
CA VAL A 74 5.08 -2.73 2.56
C VAL A 74 5.99 -3.33 3.63
N THR A 75 5.41 -4.14 4.50
CA THR A 75 6.10 -4.87 5.56
C THR A 75 5.89 -6.37 5.39
N LEU A 76 6.98 -7.13 5.41
CA LEU A 76 6.93 -8.57 5.62
C LEU A 76 7.18 -8.84 7.10
N THR A 77 6.43 -9.77 7.69
CA THR A 77 6.61 -10.22 9.07
C THR A 77 6.56 -11.74 9.14
N SER A 78 7.61 -12.36 9.66
CA SER A 78 7.64 -13.76 10.09
C SER A 78 7.17 -13.83 11.55
N ALA A 79 6.16 -14.64 11.83
CA ALA A 79 5.59 -14.76 13.16
C ALA A 79 6.58 -15.42 14.14
N GLU A 80 7.26 -16.47 13.70
CA GLU A 80 8.17 -17.25 14.56
C GLU A 80 9.66 -16.97 14.30
N GLY A 81 9.98 -16.04 13.39
CA GLY A 81 11.37 -15.70 13.04
C GLY A 81 12.11 -16.73 12.19
N GLY A 82 11.40 -17.74 11.69
CA GLY A 82 11.90 -18.85 10.90
C GLY A 82 10.86 -19.97 10.88
N LEU A 83 11.17 -21.11 10.24
CA LEU A 83 10.30 -22.29 10.32
C LEU A 83 10.52 -22.99 11.68
N GLU A 84 9.66 -22.73 12.65
CA GLU A 84 9.74 -23.27 14.02
C GLU A 84 9.42 -24.76 14.06
N SER A 85 10.23 -25.52 14.80
CA SER A 85 10.06 -26.94 15.05
C SER A 85 8.91 -27.23 16.01
N ASP A 86 7.93 -28.04 15.57
CA ASP A 86 6.80 -28.46 16.42
C ASP A 86 7.24 -29.27 17.66
N ASP A 87 8.37 -29.98 17.55
CA ASP A 87 8.92 -30.85 18.62
C ASP A 87 9.92 -30.13 19.54
N SER A 88 10.38 -28.93 19.16
CA SER A 88 11.37 -28.15 19.91
C SER A 88 11.02 -26.68 19.79
N GLU A 89 10.10 -26.24 20.65
CA GLU A 89 9.69 -24.84 20.78
C GLU A 89 10.90 -23.91 20.82
N ASP A 90 10.73 -22.75 20.21
CA ASP A 90 11.74 -21.73 19.97
C ASP A 90 12.85 -22.13 18.98
N TYR A 91 13.00 -23.37 18.50
CA TYR A 91 14.03 -23.68 17.49
C TYR A 91 13.47 -23.57 16.07
N ALA A 92 13.86 -22.51 15.35
CA ALA A 92 13.42 -22.26 13.98
C ALA A 92 14.54 -22.40 12.94
N LEU A 93 14.21 -22.93 11.76
CA LEU A 93 15.09 -22.94 10.59
C LEU A 93 15.07 -21.58 9.89
N THR A 94 16.24 -21.13 9.44
CA THR A 94 16.38 -19.88 8.71
C THR A 94 15.76 -19.96 7.30
N TYR A 95 15.18 -18.85 6.85
CA TYR A 95 14.77 -18.69 5.45
C TYR A 95 14.84 -17.22 5.02
N ASP A 96 14.91 -17.01 3.71
CA ASP A 96 14.78 -15.69 3.09
C ASP A 96 13.47 -15.60 2.34
N ALA A 97 12.68 -14.55 2.56
CA ALA A 97 11.47 -14.24 1.80
C ALA A 97 11.63 -12.92 1.06
N THR A 98 11.67 -12.97 -0.27
CA THR A 98 11.85 -11.81 -1.14
C THR A 98 10.53 -11.40 -1.77
N PHE A 99 10.06 -10.20 -1.47
CA PHE A 99 8.89 -9.60 -2.12
C PHE A 99 9.30 -8.93 -3.43
N ASN A 100 8.69 -9.34 -4.53
CA ASN A 100 9.04 -8.96 -5.90
C ASN A 100 7.89 -8.23 -6.61
N PRO A 101 7.67 -6.94 -6.36
CA PRO A 101 6.69 -6.15 -7.11
C PRO A 101 7.23 -5.77 -8.49
N SER A 102 6.48 -6.06 -9.55
CA SER A 102 6.86 -5.82 -10.93
C SER A 102 7.10 -4.33 -11.20
N GLY A 103 8.29 -4.00 -11.70
CA GLY A 103 8.68 -2.62 -12.03
C GLY A 103 9.08 -1.77 -10.82
N LEU A 104 9.15 -2.36 -9.63
CA LEU A 104 9.60 -1.72 -8.39
C LEU A 104 10.76 -2.52 -7.79
N ALA A 105 11.50 -1.93 -6.86
CA ALA A 105 12.64 -2.61 -6.24
C ALA A 105 12.15 -3.75 -5.31
N PRO A 106 12.72 -4.96 -5.40
CA PRO A 106 12.43 -6.02 -4.44
C PRO A 106 13.10 -5.74 -3.09
N PHE A 107 12.62 -6.40 -2.04
CA PHE A 107 13.24 -6.42 -0.72
C PHE A 107 13.04 -7.77 -0.04
N THR A 108 13.92 -8.11 0.90
CA THR A 108 14.01 -9.45 1.49
C THR A 108 13.90 -9.38 3.00
N LEU A 109 13.03 -10.21 3.57
CA LEU A 109 13.04 -10.59 4.97
C LEU A 109 14.01 -11.75 5.16
N ASN A 110 14.99 -11.58 6.04
CA ASN A 110 15.88 -12.65 6.47
C ASN A 110 15.39 -13.15 7.83
N ALA A 111 14.69 -14.28 7.84
CA ALA A 111 14.22 -14.92 9.06
C ALA A 111 15.42 -15.58 9.77
N PRO A 112 15.84 -15.08 10.95
CA PRO A 112 17.11 -15.43 11.58
C PRO A 112 17.16 -16.85 12.16
N GLY A 113 16.03 -17.54 12.28
CA GLY A 113 15.93 -18.86 12.91
C GLY A 113 16.48 -18.86 14.33
N GLY A 114 16.91 -20.04 14.80
CA GLY A 114 17.43 -20.23 16.14
C GLY A 114 16.39 -19.96 17.24
N PRO A 115 16.82 -19.86 18.52
CA PRO A 115 15.94 -19.64 19.67
C PRO A 115 15.21 -18.28 19.65
N GLY A 116 13.88 -18.31 19.45
CA GLY A 116 12.94 -17.33 20.03
C GLY A 116 13.00 -15.88 19.52
N LEU A 117 13.12 -15.66 18.21
CA LEU A 117 12.96 -14.34 17.61
C LEU A 117 11.62 -14.22 16.88
N ASN A 118 10.55 -14.02 17.61
CA ASN A 118 9.23 -13.85 17.02
C ASN A 118 9.05 -12.45 16.43
N ASP A 119 8.07 -12.31 15.53
CA ASP A 119 7.68 -11.04 14.91
C ASP A 119 8.81 -10.31 14.16
N VAL A 120 9.73 -11.07 13.54
CA VAL A 120 10.80 -10.51 12.72
C VAL A 120 10.19 -9.85 11.50
N SER A 121 10.53 -8.59 11.25
CA SER A 121 9.96 -7.82 10.16
C SER A 121 10.98 -6.99 9.39
N VAL A 122 10.66 -6.71 8.14
CA VAL A 122 11.38 -5.78 7.28
C VAL A 122 10.36 -4.98 6.47
N SER A 123 10.67 -3.72 6.21
CA SER A 123 9.79 -2.83 5.47
C SER A 123 10.54 -2.15 4.33
N ASN A 124 9.81 -1.86 3.25
CA ASN A 124 10.29 -1.02 2.18
C ASN A 124 9.19 -0.05 1.73
N SER A 125 9.58 1.18 1.42
CA SER A 125 8.65 2.22 0.95
C SER A 125 8.78 2.42 -0.56
N TYR A 126 7.63 2.52 -1.21
CA TYR A 126 7.50 2.79 -2.64
C TYR A 126 6.82 4.13 -2.83
N GLY A 127 7.41 4.99 -3.67
CA GLY A 127 6.79 6.26 -4.02
C GLY A 127 5.49 6.07 -4.82
N GLY A 128 4.55 7.01 -4.65
CA GLY A 128 3.30 7.00 -5.40
C GLY A 128 3.55 7.09 -6.91
N SER A 129 2.75 6.35 -7.67
CA SER A 129 2.84 6.35 -9.13
C SER A 129 1.52 5.93 -9.76
N GLY A 130 1.30 6.29 -11.02
CA GLY A 130 0.14 5.84 -11.79
C GLY A 130 0.07 4.31 -11.88
N ALA A 131 1.21 3.63 -12.00
CA ALA A 131 1.28 2.18 -12.03
C ALA A 131 0.86 1.57 -10.69
N LEU A 132 1.36 2.08 -9.56
CA LEU A 132 0.96 1.61 -8.24
C LEU A 132 -0.54 1.90 -7.95
N ALA A 133 -1.05 3.04 -8.43
CA ALA A 133 -2.46 3.40 -8.29
C ALA A 133 -3.40 2.49 -9.11
N THR A 134 -2.95 1.98 -10.26
CA THR A 134 -3.73 0.99 -11.05
C THR A 134 -3.50 -0.44 -10.60
N GLY A 135 -2.36 -0.73 -9.98
CA GLY A 135 -1.94 -2.05 -9.51
C GLY A 135 -0.73 -2.58 -10.29
N VAL A 136 0.17 -3.24 -9.57
CA VAL A 136 1.34 -3.95 -10.12
C VAL A 136 1.31 -5.42 -9.67
N ALA A 137 1.65 -6.33 -10.58
CA ALA A 137 1.84 -7.73 -10.23
C ALA A 137 2.98 -7.90 -9.21
N ALA A 138 2.89 -8.90 -8.34
CA ALA A 138 3.91 -9.22 -7.36
C ALA A 138 4.04 -10.74 -7.15
N SER A 139 5.15 -11.16 -6.56
CA SER A 139 5.36 -12.51 -6.02
C SER A 139 6.17 -12.45 -4.72
N ILE A 140 6.21 -13.56 -3.99
CA ILE A 140 7.17 -13.78 -2.90
C ILE A 140 7.93 -15.05 -3.20
N ASP A 141 9.25 -14.95 -3.31
CA ASP A 141 10.11 -16.12 -3.40
C ASP A 141 10.67 -16.42 -2.01
N ILE A 142 10.49 -17.64 -1.53
CA ILE A 142 10.90 -18.07 -0.19
C ILE A 142 11.90 -19.22 -0.34
N VAL A 143 13.05 -19.11 0.31
CA VAL A 143 14.14 -20.09 0.24
C VAL A 143 14.62 -20.40 1.64
N THR A 144 14.59 -21.66 2.07
CA THR A 144 15.24 -22.04 3.33
C THR A 144 16.74 -21.87 3.18
N THR A 145 17.43 -21.41 4.21
CA THR A 145 18.89 -21.20 4.18
C THR A 145 19.64 -22.16 5.12
N GLU A 146 18.88 -22.96 5.87
CA GLU A 146 19.34 -24.05 6.71
C GLU A 146 18.53 -25.33 6.44
N THR A 147 19.06 -26.48 6.86
CA THR A 147 18.41 -27.79 6.79
C THR A 147 18.22 -28.37 8.19
N SER A 148 17.12 -29.08 8.44
CA SER A 148 16.96 -29.84 9.70
C SER A 148 17.42 -31.30 9.57
N PRO A 149 18.23 -31.81 10.52
CA PRO A 149 18.49 -33.25 10.64
C PRO A 149 17.42 -34.00 11.45
N TRP A 150 16.50 -33.29 12.10
CA TRP A 150 15.51 -33.86 13.01
C TRP A 150 14.17 -34.08 12.32
N ALA A 151 13.47 -35.14 12.71
CA ALA A 151 12.09 -35.36 12.28
C ALA A 151 11.17 -34.43 13.07
N GLY A 152 10.09 -33.96 12.43
CA GLY A 152 9.13 -33.05 13.02
C GLY A 152 8.48 -32.18 11.95
N GLY A 153 7.40 -31.50 12.31
CA GLY A 153 6.88 -30.40 11.49
C GLY A 153 7.70 -29.13 11.74
N TYR A 154 7.77 -28.29 10.71
CA TYR A 154 8.41 -26.98 10.77
C TYR A 154 7.44 -25.97 10.17
N SER A 155 7.06 -24.94 10.93
CA SER A 155 6.01 -24.01 10.50
C SER A 155 6.31 -22.56 10.84
N ASP A 156 5.75 -21.65 10.04
CA ASP A 156 5.76 -20.21 10.27
C ASP A 156 4.56 -19.58 9.57
N THR A 157 4.20 -18.37 9.97
CA THR A 157 3.25 -17.53 9.26
C THR A 157 3.95 -16.26 8.76
N LEU A 158 4.12 -16.15 7.44
CA LEU A 158 4.58 -14.93 6.79
C LEU A 158 3.39 -14.02 6.48
N THR A 159 3.36 -12.85 7.09
CA THR A 159 2.35 -11.81 6.87
C THR A 159 2.91 -10.71 5.96
N VAL A 160 2.09 -10.26 5.00
CA VAL A 160 2.36 -9.06 4.21
C VAL A 160 1.38 -7.97 4.64
N ASN A 161 1.91 -6.85 5.12
CA ASN A 161 1.12 -5.67 5.42
C ASN A 161 1.47 -4.54 4.45
N ILE A 162 0.49 -3.70 4.12
CA ILE A 162 0.69 -2.50 3.31
C ILE A 162 -0.09 -1.33 3.91
N THR A 163 0.56 -0.17 3.98
CA THR A 163 -0.03 1.09 4.45
C THR A 163 0.24 2.20 3.46
N SER A 164 -0.74 3.05 3.20
CA SER A 164 -0.50 4.31 2.48
C SER A 164 0.40 5.22 3.32
N ASN A 165 1.27 5.99 2.66
CA ASN A 165 2.16 6.94 3.34
C ASN A 165 1.51 8.31 3.54
#